data_AF-A0A1V4V531-F1
#
_entry.id   AF-A0A1V4V531-F1
#
_cell.length_a   1.000
_cell.length_b   1.000
_cell.length_c   1.000
_cell.angle_alpha   90.00
_cell.angle_beta   90.00
_cell.angle_gamma   90.00
#
_symmetry.space_group_name_H-M   'P 1'
#
loop_
_entity.id
_entity.type
_entity.pdbx_description
1 polymer ?
#
loop_
_entity_poly.entity_id
_entity_poly.type
_entity_poly.pdbx_seq_one_letter_code
_entity_poly.pdbx_strand_id
1 'polypeptide(L)' 'MGRSFESVRMGVNDLSLRWSKAGRALKKEDQSYAKELADMAKKHSSEAFYALDDPLEAAVFSVLIELLKDREIYKQDPVK' A
#
# COMPACT_ATOMS: atom_id res chain seq x y z
N MET A 1 -15.99 -11.91 26.22
CA MET A 1 -14.59 -11.64 25.80
C MET A 1 -14.63 -11.22 24.34
N GLY A 2 -14.92 -9.94 24.09
CA GLY A 2 -14.99 -9.39 22.73
C GLY A 2 -13.59 -9.30 22.17
N ARG A 3 -13.26 -10.18 21.22
CA ARG A 3 -12.06 -10.03 20.41
C ARG A 3 -12.23 -8.72 19.66
N SER A 4 -11.38 -7.74 19.93
CA SER A 4 -11.26 -6.56 19.09
C SER A 4 -11.07 -7.06 17.66
N PHE A 5 -12.09 -6.94 16.81
CA PHE A 5 -11.89 -7.18 15.38
C PHE A 5 -10.97 -6.06 14.92
N GLU A 6 -9.68 -6.35 14.77
CA GLU A 6 -8.80 -5.44 14.06
C GLU A 6 -9.43 -5.24 12.69
N SER A 7 -9.93 -4.04 12.43
CA SER A 7 -10.48 -3.72 11.12
C SER A 7 -9.39 -3.92 10.07
N VAL A 8 -9.77 -4.32 8.85
CA VAL A 8 -8.86 -4.42 7.70
C VAL A 8 -8.00 -3.15 7.56
N ARG A 9 -8.58 -1.98 7.89
CA ARG A 9 -7.89 -0.70 7.99
C ARG A 9 -6.73 -0.69 8.98
N MET A 10 -6.92 -1.22 10.19
CA MET A 10 -5.87 -1.32 11.18
C MET A 10 -4.76 -2.27 10.72
N GLY A 11 -5.13 -3.41 10.14
CA GLY A 11 -4.16 -4.37 9.60
C GLY A 11 -3.32 -3.77 8.46
N VAL A 12 -3.93 -3.02 7.56
CA VAL A 12 -3.21 -2.35 6.46
C VAL A 12 -2.28 -1.25 6.98
N ASN A 13 -2.69 -0.52 8.02
CA ASN A 13 -1.81 0.46 8.67
C ASN A 13 -0.59 -0.20 9.32
N ASP A 14 -0.76 -1.35 9.98
CA ASP A 14 0.38 -2.11 10.53
C ASP A 14 1.30 -2.62 9.41
N LEU A 15 0.73 -3.18 8.35
CA LEU A 15 1.48 -3.63 7.17
C LEU A 15 2.30 -2.50 6.55
N SER A 16 1.71 -1.31 6.38
CA SER A 16 2.40 -0.12 5.88
C SER A 16 3.61 0.25 6.75
N LEU A 17 3.43 0.26 8.08
CA LEU A 17 4.53 0.55 9.01
C LEU A 17 5.63 -0.53 8.94
N ARG A 18 5.25 -1.81 8.83
CA ARG A 18 6.19 -2.92 8.68
C ARG A 18 6.96 -2.83 7.36
N TRP A 19 6.31 -2.52 6.25
CA TRP A 19 6.94 -2.35 4.94
C TRP A 19 7.91 -1.17 4.94
N SER A 20 7.52 -0.04 5.54
CA SER A 20 8.42 1.12 5.72
C SER A 20 9.66 0.76 6.55
N LYS A 21 9.50 -0.01 7.64
CA LYS A 21 10.62 -0.50 8.45
C LYS A 21 11.51 -1.49 7.68
N ALA A 22 10.92 -2.44 6.98
CA ALA A 22 11.64 -3.42 6.16
C ALA A 22 12.43 -2.74 5.05
N GLY A 23 11.86 -1.70 4.44
CA GLY A 23 12.52 -0.87 3.42
C GLY A 23 13.84 -0.28 3.89
N ARG A 24 13.98 0.06 5.18
CA ARG A 24 15.24 0.59 5.75
C ARG A 24 16.41 -0.40 5.67
N ALA A 25 16.13 -1.69 5.57
CA ALA A 25 17.16 -2.72 5.41
C ALA A 25 17.62 -2.88 3.94
N LEU A 26 16.93 -2.26 2.98
CA LEU A 26 17.30 -2.29 1.56
C LEU A 26 18.41 -1.28 1.24
N LYS A 27 18.96 -1.39 0.02
CA LYS A 27 19.91 -0.41 -0.51
C LYS A 27 19.28 0.98 -0.57
N LYS A 28 20.12 2.02 -0.54
CA LYS A 28 19.65 3.43 -0.58
C LYS A 28 18.76 3.74 -1.79
N GLU A 29 19.06 3.16 -2.94
CA GLU A 29 18.27 3.26 -4.17
C GLU A 29 16.86 2.67 -4.04
N ASP A 30 16.71 1.62 -3.23
CA ASP A 30 15.45 0.89 -3.05
C ASP A 30 14.61 1.42 -1.88
N GLN A 31 15.22 2.16 -0.96
CA GLN A 31 14.54 2.70 0.22
C GLN A 31 13.40 3.66 -0.14
N SER A 32 13.57 4.47 -1.19
CA SER A 32 12.51 5.35 -1.69
C SER A 32 11.31 4.55 -2.20
N TYR A 33 11.54 3.50 -2.98
CA TYR A 33 10.48 2.64 -3.50
C TYR A 33 9.73 1.92 -2.38
N ALA A 34 10.45 1.40 -1.38
CA ALA A 34 9.80 0.75 -0.24
C ALA A 34 8.93 1.71 0.59
N LYS A 35 9.35 2.98 0.73
CA LYS A 35 8.54 4.02 1.37
C LYS A 35 7.29 4.32 0.54
N GLU A 36 7.45 4.46 -0.77
CA GLU A 36 6.35 4.74 -1.70
C GLU A 36 5.30 3.61 -1.70
N LEU A 37 5.74 2.35 -1.77
CA LEU A 37 4.84 1.18 -1.64
C LEU A 37 4.08 1.17 -0.31
N ALA A 38 4.76 1.52 0.79
CA ALA A 38 4.13 1.61 2.10
C ALA A 38 3.06 2.71 2.15
N ASP A 39 3.25 3.82 1.45
CA ASP A 39 2.27 4.90 1.37
C ASP A 39 1.10 4.54 0.44
N MET A 40 1.37 3.90 -0.71
CA MET A 40 0.36 3.37 -1.63
C MET A 40 -0.57 2.35 -0.97
N ALA A 41 -0.06 1.51 -0.07
CA ALA A 41 -0.85 0.51 0.66
C ALA A 41 -2.06 1.10 1.40
N LYS A 42 -2.00 2.37 1.83
CA LYS A 42 -3.05 3.03 2.63
C LYS A 42 -4.01 3.88 1.79
N LYS A 43 -3.73 4.11 0.49
CA LYS A 43 -4.47 5.08 -0.34
C LYS A 43 -5.91 4.66 -0.63
N HIS A 44 -6.18 3.38 -0.84
CA HIS A 44 -7.53 2.87 -1.15
C HIS A 44 -8.25 2.26 0.05
N SER A 45 -7.94 2.78 1.24
CA SER A 45 -8.39 2.25 2.53
C SER A 45 -9.87 2.49 2.87
N SER A 46 -10.68 3.02 1.97
CA SER A 46 -12.09 3.33 2.24
C SER A 46 -13.07 2.53 1.39
N GLU A 47 -12.68 2.12 0.18
CA GLU A 47 -13.59 1.53 -0.81
C GLU A 47 -13.32 0.03 -0.98
N ALA A 48 -12.04 -0.37 -1.03
CA ALA A 48 -11.64 -1.78 -1.16
C ALA A 48 -11.83 -2.58 0.15
N PHE A 49 -11.79 -1.91 1.30
CA PHE A 49 -11.84 -2.57 2.62
C PHE A 49 -13.21 -3.11 3.02
N TYR A 50 -14.27 -2.81 2.27
CA TYR A 50 -15.58 -3.43 2.48
C TYR A 50 -15.74 -4.76 1.71
N ALA A 51 -14.88 -5.03 0.74
CA ALA A 51 -14.95 -6.21 -0.11
C ALA A 51 -13.85 -7.24 0.19
N LEU A 52 -12.79 -6.84 0.91
CA LEU A 52 -11.63 -7.66 1.23
C LEU A 52 -11.53 -7.84 2.74
N ASP A 53 -11.51 -9.08 3.21
CA ASP A 53 -11.42 -9.44 4.63
C ASP A 53 -9.97 -9.61 5.12
N ASP A 54 -9.01 -9.76 4.19
CA ASP A 54 -7.59 -9.90 4.50
C ASP A 54 -6.83 -8.56 4.33
N PRO A 55 -6.12 -8.08 5.39
CA PRO A 55 -5.36 -6.84 5.31
C PRO A 55 -4.23 -6.84 4.27
N LEU A 56 -3.58 -7.97 4.01
CA LEU A 56 -2.51 -8.06 3.02
C LEU A 56 -3.07 -7.97 1.60
N GLU A 57 -4.15 -8.69 1.32
CA GLU A 57 -4.88 -8.61 0.05
C GLU A 57 -5.31 -7.17 -0.23
N ALA A 58 -5.87 -6.49 0.77
CA ALA A 58 -6.31 -5.11 0.63
C ALA A 58 -5.16 -4.11 0.42
N ALA A 59 -4.04 -4.30 1.12
CA ALA A 59 -2.83 -3.49 0.93
C ALA A 59 -2.24 -3.68 -0.47
N VAL A 60 -2.12 -4.92 -0.94
CA VAL A 60 -1.59 -5.26 -2.27
C VAL A 60 -2.50 -4.72 -3.36
N PHE A 61 -3.82 -4.88 -3.21
CA PHE A 61 -4.80 -4.34 -4.16
C PHE A 61 -4.65 -2.82 -4.30
N SER A 62 -4.54 -2.10 -3.17
CA SER A 62 -4.32 -0.65 -3.16
C SER A 62 -3.04 -0.26 -3.90
N VAL A 63 -1.93 -0.99 -3.69
CA VAL A 63 -0.67 -0.75 -4.40
C VAL A 63 -0.81 -0.98 -5.90
N LEU A 64 -1.44 -2.08 -6.32
CA LEU A 64 -1.59 -2.40 -7.73
C LEU A 64 -2.41 -1.35 -8.49
N ILE A 65 -3.46 -0.81 -7.88
CA ILE A 65 -4.24 0.29 -8.47
C ILE A 65 -3.38 1.53 -8.67
N GLU A 66 -2.58 1.91 -7.67
CA GLU A 66 -1.73 3.10 -7.78
C GLU A 66 -0.62 2.93 -8.82
N LEU A 67 0.01 1.75 -8.91
CA LEU A 67 0.98 1.46 -9.97
C LEU A 67 0.36 1.52 -11.38
N LEU A 68 -0.89 1.09 -11.53
CA LEU A 68 -1.62 1.21 -12.79
C LEU A 68 -1.91 2.67 -13.12
N LYS A 69 -2.35 3.47 -12.15
CA LYS A 69 -2.59 4.91 -12.33
C LYS A 69 -1.31 5.66 -12.70
N ASP A 70 -0.20 5.38 -12.01
CA ASP A 70 1.09 5.98 -12.34
C ASP A 70 1.51 5.62 -13.76
N ARG A 71 1.32 4.36 -14.18
CA ARG A 71 1.59 3.93 -15.56
C ARG A 71 0.70 4.65 -16.58
N GLU A 72 -0.56 4.90 -16.27
CA GLU A 72 -1.46 5.68 -17.14
C GLU A 72 -1.02 7.13 -17.25
N ILE A 73 -0.60 7.76 -16.15
CA ILE A 73 -0.04 9.12 -16.15
C ILE A 73 1.22 9.17 -17.02
N TYR A 74 2.15 8.23 -16.85
CA TYR A 74 3.36 8.13 -17.67
C TYR A 74 3.07 7.90 -19.16
N LYS A 75 1.98 7.20 -19.50
CA LYS A 75 1.54 7.04 -20.90
C LYS A 75 0.98 8.32 -21.50
N GLN A 76 0.36 9.18 -20.69
CA GLN A 76 -0.27 10.42 -21.13
C GLN A 76 0.73 11.58 -21.30
N ASP A 77 1.85 11.56 -20.56
CA ASP A 77 2.93 12.57 -20.65
C ASP A 77 4.31 11.93 -20.95
N PRO A 78 4.62 11.57 -22.21
CA PRO A 78 5.89 10.94 -22.57
C PRO A 78 7.11 11.89 -22.59
N VAL A 79 6.98 13.17 -22.20
CA VAL A 79 8.07 14.16 -22.30
C VAL A 79 8.15 15.08 -21.08
N LYS A 80 9.14 14.82 -20.23
CA LYS A 80 9.95 15.87 -19.61
C LYS A 80 11.43 15.55 -19.84
#